data_AF-A0A959NDC4-F1
#
_entry.id   AF-A0A959NDC4-F1
#
_cell.length_a   1.000
_cell.length_b   1.000
_cell.length_c   1.000
_cell.angle_alpha   90.00
_cell.angle_beta   90.00
_cell.angle_gamma   90.00
#
_symmetry.space_group_name_H-M   'P 1'
#
loop_
_entity.id
_entity.type
_entity.pdbx_description
1 polymer ?
#
loop_
_entity_poly.entity_id
_entity_poly.type
_entity_poly.pdbx_seq_one_letter_code
_entity_poly.pdbx_strand_id
1 'polypeptide(L)'
;IDYATVFKYKKPTLKSVVPVIGFPSIVIDLDELIRVFKYRKKRVMLSFQKRLFEEEQQKFISHIFTKSLVSRLTGLEGELLDSFMVKQRPSYAFILSASDYTLRKYIMDTYNKLSKSLK
;
A
#
# COMPACT_ATOMS: atom_id res chain seq x y z
N ILE A 1 -3.60 -4.80 -24.42
CA ILE A 1 -3.54 -3.34 -24.16
C ILE A 1 -2.10 -2.92 -24.38
N ASP A 2 -1.87 -2.22 -25.50
CA ASP A 2 -0.55 -1.80 -25.95
C ASP A 2 -0.06 -0.62 -25.10
N TYR A 3 0.89 -0.87 -24.21
CA TYR A 3 1.40 0.11 -23.24
C TYR A 3 2.06 1.32 -23.93
N ALA A 4 2.53 1.19 -25.17
CA ALA A 4 3.12 2.30 -25.93
C ALA A 4 2.07 3.39 -26.27
N THR A 5 0.83 2.98 -26.51
CA THR A 5 -0.25 3.85 -26.99
C THR A 5 -0.88 4.64 -25.85
N VAL A 6 -0.97 4.05 -24.65
CA VAL A 6 -1.50 4.72 -23.45
C VAL A 6 -0.56 5.82 -22.94
N PHE A 7 0.76 5.65 -23.12
CA PHE A 7 1.77 6.54 -22.54
C PHE A 7 2.53 7.42 -23.53
N LYS A 8 2.20 7.42 -24.83
CA LYS A 8 2.90 8.17 -25.90
C LYS A 8 4.43 8.13 -25.76
N TYR A 9 4.98 6.96 -25.40
CA TYR A 9 6.40 6.85 -25.09
C TYR A 9 7.23 6.82 -26.38
N LYS A 10 7.94 7.92 -26.67
CA LYS A 10 8.89 8.02 -27.79
C LYS A 10 10.31 7.90 -27.22
N LYS A 11 11.05 6.85 -27.65
CA LYS A 11 12.46 6.70 -27.28
C LYS A 11 13.26 7.92 -27.81
N PRO A 12 13.99 8.66 -26.97
CA PRO A 12 14.81 9.77 -27.46
C PRO A 12 15.99 9.22 -28.28
N THR A 13 16.16 9.69 -29.51
CA THR A 13 17.37 9.47 -30.31
C THR A 13 18.42 10.49 -29.90
N LEU A 14 19.59 10.03 -29.46
CA LEU A 14 20.62 10.84 -28.83
C LEU A 14 21.74 11.16 -29.84
N LYS A 15 22.08 12.44 -29.98
CA LYS A 15 23.31 12.92 -30.64
C LYS A 15 24.25 13.41 -29.54
N SER A 16 25.48 12.93 -29.51
CA SER A 16 26.52 13.41 -28.59
C SER A 16 26.94 14.83 -28.98
N VAL A 17 27.04 15.74 -27.99
CA VAL A 17 27.59 17.09 -28.20
C VAL A 17 29.08 17.03 -27.90
N VAL A 18 29.91 17.25 -28.93
CA VAL A 18 31.38 17.33 -28.83
C VAL A 18 31.76 18.68 -28.20
N PRO A 19 32.71 18.76 -27.26
CA PRO A 19 33.08 20.03 -26.63
C PRO A 19 33.74 20.99 -27.61
N VAL A 20 33.23 22.22 -27.69
CA VAL A 20 33.90 23.37 -28.34
C VAL A 20 34.77 24.05 -27.27
N ILE A 21 36.08 24.10 -27.53
CA ILE A 21 37.10 24.70 -26.65
C ILE A 21 36.85 26.22 -26.57
N GLY A 22 36.69 26.78 -25.36
CA GLY A 22 36.71 28.24 -25.11
C GLY A 22 35.54 28.85 -24.31
N PHE A 23 34.49 28.09 -23.98
CA PHE A 23 33.36 28.58 -23.15
C PHE A 23 33.17 27.69 -21.90
N PRO A 24 32.89 28.26 -20.71
CA PRO A 24 32.60 27.48 -19.51
C PRO A 24 31.21 26.86 -19.65
N SER A 25 31.14 25.74 -20.36
CA SER A 25 29.91 24.98 -20.57
C SER A 25 29.83 23.92 -19.49
N ILE A 26 28.74 23.90 -18.72
CA ILE A 26 28.44 22.81 -17.79
C ILE A 26 28.26 21.54 -18.63
N VAL A 27 29.26 20.65 -18.61
CA VAL A 27 29.22 19.36 -19.31
C VAL A 27 28.34 18.42 -18.48
N ILE A 28 27.04 18.41 -18.76
CA ILE A 28 26.14 17.42 -18.16
C ILE A 28 26.29 16.14 -18.98
N ASP A 29 26.92 15.13 -18.40
CA ASP A 29 27.07 13.82 -19.04
C ASP A 29 25.69 13.16 -19.19
N LEU A 30 25.37 12.74 -20.41
CA LEU A 30 24.09 12.10 -20.74
C LEU A 30 23.93 10.76 -20.01
N ASP A 31 25.03 10.07 -19.74
CA ASP A 31 25.01 8.83 -18.98
C ASP A 31 24.65 9.07 -17.50
N GLU A 32 25.09 10.20 -16.95
CA GLU A 32 24.70 10.64 -15.60
C GLU A 32 23.21 10.98 -15.56
N LEU A 33 22.72 11.70 -16.56
CA LEU A 33 21.29 12.03 -16.69
C LEU A 33 20.42 10.76 -16.80
N ILE A 34 20.80 9.81 -17.65
CA ILE A 34 20.10 8.51 -17.79
C ILE A 34 20.11 7.74 -16.46
N ARG A 35 21.23 7.76 -15.73
CA ARG A 35 21.36 7.11 -14.42
C ARG A 35 20.42 7.73 -13.40
N VAL A 36 20.32 9.06 -13.35
CA VAL A 36 19.37 9.78 -12.47
C VAL A 36 17.93 9.40 -12.79
N PHE A 37 17.55 9.34 -14.08
CA PHE A 37 16.21 8.90 -14.48
C PHE A 37 15.92 7.45 -14.08
N LYS A 38 16.87 6.53 -14.29
CA LYS A 38 16.75 5.13 -13.87
C LYS A 38 16.59 5.03 -12.34
N TYR A 39 17.37 5.78 -11.59
CA TYR A 39 17.30 5.80 -10.13
C TYR A 39 15.96 6.33 -9.62
N ARG A 40 15.47 7.45 -10.18
CA ARG A 40 14.13 8.00 -9.87
C ARG A 40 13.04 6.98 -10.17
N LYS A 41 13.06 6.35 -11.35
CA LYS A 41 12.09 5.31 -11.73
C LYS A 41 12.10 4.14 -10.75
N LYS A 42 13.30 3.64 -10.37
CA LYS A 42 13.45 2.55 -9.40
C LYS A 42 12.83 2.92 -8.04
N ARG A 43 13.10 4.13 -7.52
CA ARG A 43 12.52 4.59 -6.25
C ARG A 43 11.00 4.66 -6.27
N VAL A 44 10.42 5.22 -7.33
CA VAL A 44 8.96 5.28 -7.50
C VAL A 44 8.36 3.87 -7.57
N MET A 45 8.97 2.98 -8.36
CA MET A 45 8.51 1.59 -8.49
C MET A 45 8.55 0.85 -7.15
N LEU A 46 9.60 1.02 -6.35
CA LEU A 46 9.71 0.43 -5.01
C LEU A 46 8.65 0.98 -4.05
N SER A 47 8.38 2.29 -4.08
CA SER A 47 7.32 2.89 -3.26
C SER A 47 5.94 2.38 -3.67
N PHE A 48 5.70 2.20 -4.97
CA PHE A 48 4.46 1.67 -5.50
C PHE A 48 4.25 0.20 -5.09
N GLN A 49 5.30 -0.63 -5.19
CA GLN A 49 5.24 -2.02 -4.74
C GLN A 49 4.91 -2.15 -3.25
N LYS A 50 5.55 -1.34 -2.39
CA LYS A 50 5.27 -1.32 -0.95
C LYS A 50 3.82 -0.97 -0.67
N ARG A 51 3.33 0.11 -1.29
CA ARG A 51 1.94 0.54 -1.15
C ARG A 51 0.96 -0.54 -1.63
N LEU A 52 1.26 -1.19 -2.75
CA LEU A 52 0.38 -2.24 -3.29
C LEU A 52 0.29 -3.43 -2.31
N PHE A 53 1.41 -3.82 -1.72
CA PHE A 53 1.46 -4.88 -0.71
C PHE A 53 0.67 -4.52 0.56
N GLU A 54 0.79 -3.28 1.03
CA GLU A 54 0.00 -2.77 2.16
C GLU A 54 -1.50 -2.75 1.83
N GLU A 55 -1.87 -2.28 0.65
CA GLU A 55 -3.26 -2.25 0.19
C GLU A 55 -3.86 -3.67 0.07
N GLU A 56 -3.08 -4.64 -0.42
CA GLU A 56 -3.48 -6.04 -0.52
C GLU A 56 -3.76 -6.61 0.88
N GLN A 57 -2.84 -6.42 1.83
CA GLN A 57 -3.03 -6.88 3.21
C GLN A 57 -4.25 -6.23 3.85
N GLN A 58 -4.44 -4.93 3.67
CA GLN A 58 -5.60 -4.23 4.22
C GLN A 58 -6.90 -4.75 3.62
N LYS A 59 -6.96 -4.95 2.29
CA LYS A 59 -8.13 -5.52 1.63
C LYS A 59 -8.41 -6.94 2.10
N PHE A 60 -7.38 -7.77 2.25
CA PHE A 60 -7.51 -9.13 2.77
C PHE A 60 -8.11 -9.12 4.18
N ILE A 61 -7.58 -8.28 5.07
CA ILE A 61 -8.14 -8.12 6.42
C ILE A 61 -9.61 -7.69 6.35
N SER A 62 -9.94 -6.69 5.54
CA SER A 62 -11.31 -6.18 5.41
C SER A 62 -12.29 -7.17 4.79
N HIS A 63 -11.80 -8.09 3.95
CA HIS A 63 -12.61 -9.14 3.35
C HIS A 63 -13.02 -10.22 4.36
N ILE A 64 -12.11 -10.57 5.28
CA ILE A 64 -12.37 -11.55 6.34
C ILE A 64 -13.09 -10.91 7.53
N PHE A 65 -12.57 -9.79 8.01
CA PHE A 65 -13.11 -9.01 9.13
C PHE A 65 -14.14 -8.01 8.61
N THR A 66 -15.34 -8.52 8.32
CA THR A 66 -16.44 -7.72 7.76
C THR A 66 -17.30 -7.07 8.85
N LYS A 67 -17.85 -5.90 8.54
CA LYS A 67 -18.77 -5.16 9.43
C LYS A 67 -19.99 -6.01 9.82
N SER A 68 -20.53 -6.79 8.87
CA SER A 68 -21.68 -7.68 9.11
C SER A 68 -21.34 -8.83 10.06
N LEU A 69 -20.16 -9.43 9.96
CA LEU A 69 -19.72 -10.50 10.85
C LEU A 69 -19.54 -9.99 12.28
N VAL A 70 -18.91 -8.81 12.44
CA VAL A 70 -18.75 -8.20 13.77
C VAL A 70 -20.09 -7.82 14.37
N SER A 71 -20.96 -7.14 13.61
CA SER A 71 -22.30 -6.75 14.07
C SER A 71 -23.13 -7.95 14.54
N ARG A 72 -23.11 -9.06 13.79
CA ARG A 72 -23.83 -10.30 14.19
C ARG A 72 -23.31 -10.92 15.48
N LEU A 73 -22.03 -10.77 15.78
CA LEU A 73 -21.41 -11.35 16.97
C LEU A 73 -21.58 -10.44 18.18
N THR A 74 -21.31 -9.15 18.05
CA THR A 74 -21.28 -8.22 19.19
C THR A 74 -22.61 -7.49 19.42
N GLY A 75 -23.50 -7.49 18.43
CA GLY A 75 -24.73 -6.68 18.45
C GLY A 75 -24.48 -5.17 18.34
N LEU A 76 -23.24 -4.75 18.03
CA LEU A 76 -22.91 -3.34 17.83
C LEU A 76 -23.50 -2.83 16.50
N GLU A 77 -23.97 -1.59 16.52
CA GLU A 77 -24.54 -0.90 15.37
C GLU A 77 -24.02 0.54 15.27
N GLY A 78 -24.20 1.16 14.10
CA GLY A 78 -23.85 2.56 13.86
C GLY A 78 -22.38 2.92 14.12
N GLU A 79 -22.17 4.04 14.80
CA GLU A 79 -20.85 4.62 15.08
C GLU A 79 -20.00 3.76 16.04
N LEU A 80 -20.65 3.07 16.98
CA LEU A 80 -19.96 2.18 17.91
C LEU A 80 -19.30 0.99 17.18
N LEU A 81 -19.99 0.46 16.17
CA LEU A 81 -19.45 -0.60 15.33
C LEU A 81 -18.27 -0.10 14.50
N ASP A 82 -18.36 1.09 13.90
CA ASP A 82 -17.26 1.65 13.11
C ASP A 82 -16.03 1.95 13.98
N SER A 83 -16.23 2.50 15.18
CA SER A 83 -15.17 2.72 16.17
C SER A 83 -14.52 1.40 16.61
N PHE A 84 -15.33 0.36 16.87
CA PHE A 84 -14.82 -0.97 17.20
C PHE A 84 -13.97 -1.57 16.07
N MET A 85 -14.43 -1.46 14.82
CA MET A 85 -13.73 -1.98 13.64
C MET A 85 -12.35 -1.32 13.45
N VAL A 86 -12.23 -0.02 13.74
CA VAL A 86 -10.95 0.70 13.67
C VAL A 86 -10.04 0.31 14.84
N LYS A 87 -10.59 0.25 16.06
CA LYS A 87 -9.81 0.03 17.29
C LYS A 87 -9.33 -1.42 17.45
N GLN A 88 -10.15 -2.39 17.04
CA GLN A 88 -9.89 -3.82 17.25
C GLN A 88 -9.55 -4.55 15.95
N ARG A 89 -8.94 -3.84 14.98
CA ARG A 89 -8.56 -4.43 13.70
C ARG A 89 -7.45 -5.50 13.90
N PRO A 90 -7.68 -6.76 13.51
CA PRO A 90 -6.67 -7.81 13.66
C PRO A 90 -5.47 -7.61 12.72
N SER A 91 -4.31 -8.12 13.14
CA SER A 91 -3.10 -8.13 12.31
C SER A 91 -3.23 -9.13 11.14
N TYR A 92 -2.58 -8.81 10.02
CA TYR A 92 -2.54 -9.67 8.84
C TYR A 92 -2.02 -11.09 9.15
N ALA A 93 -0.95 -11.18 9.95
CA ALA A 93 -0.36 -12.47 10.34
C ALA A 93 -1.33 -13.33 11.16
N PHE A 94 -2.16 -12.71 12.01
CA PHE A 94 -3.18 -13.42 12.76
C PHE A 94 -4.22 -14.02 11.82
N ILE A 95 -4.76 -13.23 10.90
CA ILE A 95 -5.81 -13.68 9.96
C ILE A 95 -5.31 -14.83 9.08
N LEU A 96 -4.05 -14.77 8.60
CA LEU A 96 -3.47 -15.85 7.81
C LEU A 96 -3.44 -17.20 8.54
N SER A 97 -3.28 -17.18 9.86
CA SER A 97 -3.23 -18.40 10.70
C SER A 97 -4.58 -18.77 11.32
N ALA A 98 -5.54 -17.85 11.30
CA ALA A 98 -6.78 -17.99 12.04
C ALA A 98 -7.81 -18.82 11.27
N SER A 99 -8.41 -19.80 11.94
CA SER A 99 -9.67 -20.39 11.50
C SER A 99 -10.84 -19.46 11.82
N ASP A 100 -11.99 -19.70 11.19
CA ASP A 100 -13.24 -18.98 11.46
C ASP A 100 -13.61 -18.96 12.95
N TYR A 101 -13.37 -20.07 13.65
CA TYR A 101 -13.63 -20.16 15.09
C TYR A 101 -12.70 -19.23 15.89
N THR A 102 -11.40 -19.28 15.61
CA THR A 102 -10.41 -18.44 16.29
C THR A 102 -10.68 -16.96 16.06
N LEU A 103 -11.09 -16.59 14.84
CA LEU A 103 -11.49 -15.23 14.51
C LEU A 103 -12.72 -14.79 15.31
N ARG A 104 -13.79 -15.62 15.33
CA ARG A 104 -15.02 -15.32 16.09
C ARG A 104 -14.73 -15.16 17.59
N LYS A 105 -13.88 -16.04 18.14
CA LYS A 105 -13.43 -15.96 19.52
C LYS A 105 -12.67 -14.66 19.79
N TYR A 106 -11.73 -14.29 18.92
CA TYR A 106 -10.99 -13.03 19.03
C TYR A 106 -11.92 -11.80 19.09
N ILE A 107 -12.98 -11.79 18.28
CA ILE A 107 -13.98 -10.70 18.27
C ILE A 107 -14.72 -10.62 19.60
N MET A 108 -15.16 -11.76 20.14
CA MET A 108 -15.84 -11.79 21.43
C MET A 108 -14.92 -11.40 22.58
N ASP A 109 -13.68 -11.88 22.58
CA ASP A 109 -12.70 -11.57 23.62
C ASP A 109 -12.34 -10.08 23.64
N THR A 110 -12.17 -9.46 22.46
CA THR A 110 -11.90 -8.02 22.34
C THR A 110 -13.10 -7.18 22.75
N TYR A 111 -14.32 -7.59 22.38
CA TYR A 111 -15.55 -6.95 22.83
C TYR A 111 -15.71 -7.00 24.36
N ASN A 112 -15.49 -8.17 24.96
CA ASN A 112 -15.55 -8.34 26.42
C ASN A 112 -14.49 -7.51 27.15
N LYS A 113 -13.30 -7.33 26.58
CA LYS A 113 -12.28 -6.44 27.13
C LYS A 113 -12.71 -4.98 27.06
N LEU A 114 -13.31 -4.56 25.94
CA LEU A 114 -13.81 -3.20 25.78
C LEU A 114 -14.93 -2.89 26.77
N SER A 115 -15.90 -3.80 26.93
CA SER A 115 -17.01 -3.62 27.88
C SER A 115 -16.55 -3.57 29.32
N LYS A 116 -15.50 -4.32 29.68
CA LYS A 116 -14.85 -4.23 31.00
C LYS A 116 -14.14 -2.90 31.23
N SER A 117 -13.52 -2.32 30.20
CA SER A 117 -12.84 -1.04 30.30
C SER A 117 -13.79 0.16 30.45
N LEU A 118 -15.08 -0.03 30.17
CA LEU A 118 -16.11 1.00 30.26
C LEU A 118 -16.91 0.94 31.57
N LYS A 119 -16.66 -0.07 32.42
CA LYS A 119 -17.20 -0.20 33.77
C LYS A 119 -16.19 0.26 34.79
#